data_AF-A0AAV1U2D6-F1
#
_entry.id   AF-A0AAV1U2D6-F1
#
_cell.length_a   1.000
_cell.length_b   1.000
_cell.length_c   1.000
_cell.angle_alpha   90.00
_cell.angle_beta   90.00
_cell.angle_gamma   90.00
#
_symmetry.space_group_name_H-M   'P 1'
#
loop_
_entity.id
_entity.type
_entity.pdbx_description
1 polymer ?
#
loop_
_entity_poly.entity_id
_entity_poly.type
_entity_poly.pdbx_seq_one_letter_code
_entity_poly.pdbx_strand_id
1 'polypeptide(L)'
;MQVAFALSNLTGRANTWALGLKLHNQNVLESLETLEYRLKETFEPPRAEFRARSALLRLKQGKRDVHTYAQHLRCLASIVTEYPVDEHTLINVFIYGLVDGPVKAYMFREDFHTLEKAIEHAEQENFSMRQSQANSSNYRPTRRKKTGGPEPMDLCYIEIKNSRSLRHK
;
A
#
# COMPACT_ATOMS: atom_id res chain seq x y z
N MET A 1 -3.26 0.29 37.74
CA MET A 1 -4.51 0.37 36.93
C MET A 1 -4.36 -0.16 35.50
N GLN A 2 -3.20 -0.01 34.83
CA GLN A 2 -3.03 -0.41 33.42
C GLN A 2 -3.22 -1.92 33.16
N VAL A 3 -2.62 -2.79 33.98
CA VAL A 3 -2.75 -4.26 33.80
C VAL A 3 -4.20 -4.73 33.97
N ALA A 4 -4.91 -4.26 34.99
CA ALA A 4 -6.29 -4.65 35.24
C ALA A 4 -7.21 -4.26 34.06
N PHE A 5 -6.97 -3.08 33.49
CA PHE A 5 -7.64 -2.62 32.28
C PHE A 5 -7.28 -3.46 31.04
N ALA A 6 -6.00 -3.77 30.82
CA ALA A 6 -5.59 -4.63 29.70
C ALA A 6 -6.24 -6.01 29.79
N LEU A 7 -6.29 -6.59 31.00
CA LEU A 7 -6.93 -7.87 31.26
C LEU A 7 -8.45 -7.84 31.06
N SER A 8 -9.15 -6.74 31.41
CA SER A 8 -10.59 -6.63 31.17
C SER A 8 -10.96 -6.57 29.68
N ASN A 9 -10.01 -6.24 28.81
CA ASN A 9 -10.19 -6.25 27.37
C ASN A 9 -9.93 -7.63 26.72
N LEU A 10 -9.38 -8.60 27.47
CA LEU A 10 -9.18 -9.95 26.95
C LEU A 10 -10.52 -10.67 26.84
N THR A 11 -10.74 -11.34 25.71
CA THR A 11 -11.96 -12.12 25.45
C THR A 11 -11.61 -13.53 24.96
N GLY A 12 -12.56 -14.45 25.08
CA GLY A 12 -12.42 -15.84 24.59
C GLY A 12 -11.22 -16.58 25.21
N ARG A 13 -10.37 -17.14 24.34
CA ARG A 13 -9.21 -17.96 24.76
C ARG A 13 -8.17 -17.16 25.55
N ALA A 14 -7.96 -15.89 25.22
CA ALA A 14 -7.01 -15.05 25.94
C ALA A 14 -7.46 -14.76 27.37
N ASN A 15 -8.76 -14.56 27.60
CA ASN A 15 -9.29 -14.40 28.95
C ASN A 15 -9.10 -15.68 29.79
N THR A 16 -9.47 -16.84 29.22
CA THR A 16 -9.36 -18.13 29.91
C THR A 16 -7.91 -18.43 30.29
N TRP A 17 -6.97 -18.15 29.39
CA TRP A 17 -5.53 -18.26 29.64
C TRP A 17 -5.06 -17.34 30.78
N ALA A 18 -5.45 -16.05 30.75
CA ALA A 18 -5.03 -15.09 31.76
C ALA A 18 -5.59 -15.43 33.16
N LEU A 19 -6.83 -15.91 33.23
CA LEU A 19 -7.43 -16.42 34.47
C LEU A 19 -6.68 -17.66 34.99
N GLY A 20 -6.33 -18.60 34.10
CA GLY A 20 -5.52 -19.77 34.46
C GLY A 20 -4.17 -19.39 35.06
N LEU A 21 -3.46 -18.43 34.45
CA LEU A 21 -2.20 -17.94 35.00
C LEU A 21 -2.35 -17.33 36.41
N LYS A 22 -3.40 -16.53 36.62
CA LYS A 22 -3.68 -15.91 37.93
C LYS A 22 -4.04 -16.93 39.01
N LEU A 23 -4.74 -17.99 38.66
CA LEU A 23 -5.11 -19.06 39.60
C LEU A 23 -3.88 -19.82 40.10
N HIS A 24 -2.90 -20.04 39.23
CA HIS A 24 -1.65 -20.70 39.62
C HIS A 24 -0.73 -19.79 40.41
N ASN A 25 -0.62 -18.52 40.02
CA ASN A 25 0.22 -17.53 40.69
C ASN A 25 -0.36 -16.13 40.49
N GLN A 26 -0.80 -15.52 41.60
CA GLN A 26 -1.48 -14.22 41.58
C GLN A 26 -0.59 -13.08 41.05
N ASN A 27 0.73 -13.26 41.12
CA ASN A 27 1.76 -12.27 40.81
C ASN A 27 2.41 -12.45 39.40
N VAL A 28 1.91 -13.35 38.56
CA VAL A 28 2.50 -13.60 37.23
C VAL A 28 2.31 -12.45 36.23
N LEU A 29 1.29 -11.61 36.43
CA LEU A 29 0.94 -10.50 35.54
C LEU A 29 1.00 -9.18 36.31
N GLU A 30 2.09 -8.91 37.02
CA GLU A 30 2.24 -7.70 37.85
C GLU A 30 2.49 -6.43 37.02
N SER A 31 3.23 -6.54 35.90
CA SER A 31 3.57 -5.41 35.03
C SER A 31 2.96 -5.55 33.64
N LEU A 32 2.84 -4.42 32.94
CA LEU A 32 2.39 -4.40 31.54
C LEU A 32 3.40 -5.12 30.63
N GLU A 33 4.70 -4.93 30.85
CA GLU A 33 5.76 -5.60 30.08
C GLU A 33 5.69 -7.12 30.23
N THR A 34 5.45 -7.63 31.44
CA THR A 34 5.29 -9.07 31.66
C THR A 34 4.03 -9.60 30.97
N LEU A 35 2.93 -8.86 31.02
CA LEU A 35 1.71 -9.23 30.31
C LEU A 35 1.93 -9.28 28.79
N GLU A 36 2.58 -8.27 28.22
CA GLU A 36 2.91 -8.21 26.79
C GLU A 36 3.83 -9.35 26.37
N TYR A 37 4.89 -9.60 27.14
CA TYR A 37 5.81 -10.71 26.90
C TYR A 37 5.08 -12.06 26.92
N ARG A 38 4.24 -12.32 27.92
CA ARG A 38 3.48 -13.56 28.05
C ARG A 38 2.45 -13.74 26.95
N LEU A 39 1.81 -12.65 26.52
CA LEU A 39 0.87 -12.66 25.40
C LEU A 39 1.59 -13.02 24.10
N LYS A 40 2.75 -12.40 23.82
CA LYS A 40 3.58 -12.75 22.66
C LYS A 40 4.02 -14.21 22.72
N GLU A 41 4.60 -14.65 23.83
CA GLU A 41 5.06 -16.03 24.03
C GLU A 41 3.95 -17.07 23.77
N THR A 42 2.72 -16.79 24.19
CA THR A 42 1.61 -17.75 24.07
C THR A 42 0.87 -17.68 22.74
N PHE A 43 0.63 -16.48 22.22
CA PHE A 43 -0.29 -16.26 21.09
C PHE A 43 0.41 -15.86 19.79
N GLU A 44 1.69 -15.48 19.83
CA GLU A 44 2.42 -15.16 18.61
C GLU A 44 2.67 -16.45 17.82
N PRO A 45 2.18 -16.56 16.58
CA PRO A 45 2.40 -17.77 15.83
C PRO A 45 3.89 -17.90 15.46
N PRO A 46 4.47 -19.11 15.41
CA PRO A 46 5.92 -19.31 15.23
C PRO A 46 6.46 -18.57 14.02
N ARG A 47 7.58 -17.83 14.11
CA ARG A 47 8.17 -17.08 12.98
C ARG A 47 7.24 -16.00 12.37
N ALA A 48 6.42 -15.33 13.19
CA ALA A 48 5.51 -14.27 12.72
C ALA A 48 6.26 -13.12 12.04
N GLU A 49 7.35 -12.62 12.62
CA GLU A 49 8.14 -11.57 11.97
C GLU A 49 8.70 -12.00 10.62
N PHE A 50 9.23 -13.23 10.52
CA PHE A 50 9.76 -13.75 9.25
C PHE A 50 8.66 -13.82 8.18
N ARG A 51 7.45 -14.26 8.56
CA ARG A 51 6.29 -14.25 7.65
C ARG A 51 5.91 -12.83 7.23
N ALA A 52 5.91 -11.87 8.16
CA ALA A 52 5.60 -10.48 7.88
C ALA A 52 6.63 -9.85 6.93
N ARG A 53 7.94 -10.02 7.19
CA ARG A 53 9.03 -9.61 6.28
C ARG A 53 8.86 -10.22 4.89
N SER A 54 8.62 -11.53 4.81
CA SER A 54 8.40 -12.21 3.53
C SER A 54 7.14 -11.74 2.79
N ALA A 55 6.07 -11.44 3.52
CA ALA A 55 4.85 -10.88 2.94
C ALA A 55 5.07 -9.45 2.44
N LEU A 56 5.81 -8.63 3.19
CA LEU A 56 6.16 -7.26 2.84
C LEU A 56 6.96 -7.22 1.52
N LEU A 57 8.00 -8.05 1.37
CA LEU A 57 8.81 -8.11 0.15
C LEU A 57 8.04 -8.58 -1.09
N ARG A 58 6.98 -9.37 -0.90
CA ARG A 58 6.10 -9.85 -1.99
C ARG A 58 4.87 -8.98 -2.19
N LEU A 59 4.73 -7.91 -1.41
CA LEU A 59 3.52 -7.10 -1.42
C LEU A 59 3.37 -6.39 -2.78
N LYS A 60 2.19 -6.53 -3.37
CA LYS A 60 1.78 -5.85 -4.61
C LYS A 60 0.43 -5.19 -4.37
N GLN A 61 0.17 -4.03 -4.96
CA GLN A 61 -1.10 -3.32 -4.85
C GLN A 61 -2.25 -4.20 -5.39
N GLY A 62 -2.06 -4.82 -6.56
CA GLY A 62 -3.09 -5.67 -7.18
C GLY A 62 -4.36 -4.86 -7.49
N LYS A 63 -5.53 -5.40 -7.15
CA LYS A 63 -6.82 -4.71 -7.39
C LYS A 63 -7.23 -3.75 -6.27
N ARG A 64 -6.38 -3.55 -5.26
CA ARG A 64 -6.67 -2.65 -4.13
C ARG A 64 -6.47 -1.20 -4.55
N ASP A 65 -7.22 -0.30 -3.92
CA ASP A 65 -6.89 1.12 -3.98
C ASP A 65 -5.53 1.40 -3.31
N VAL A 66 -4.99 2.59 -3.58
CA VAL A 66 -3.67 2.99 -3.05
C VAL A 66 -3.69 3.03 -1.53
N HIS A 67 -4.78 3.52 -0.93
CA HIS A 67 -4.91 3.63 0.53
C HIS A 67 -4.90 2.27 1.23
N THR A 68 -5.74 1.33 0.83
CA THR A 68 -5.81 -0.03 1.42
C THR A 68 -4.49 -0.77 1.23
N TYR A 69 -3.85 -0.59 0.07
CA TYR A 69 -2.52 -1.13 -0.16
C TYR A 69 -1.47 -0.55 0.80
N ALA A 70 -1.46 0.77 0.97
CA ALA A 70 -0.56 1.46 1.89
C ALA A 70 -0.78 1.01 3.34
N GLN A 71 -2.03 0.89 3.79
CA GLN A 71 -2.34 0.38 5.14
C GLN A 71 -1.86 -1.06 5.35
N HIS A 72 -1.98 -1.92 4.34
CA HIS A 72 -1.47 -3.28 4.44
C HIS A 72 0.06 -3.30 4.57
N LEU A 73 0.76 -2.43 3.82
CA LEU A 73 2.21 -2.27 3.97
C LEU A 73 2.58 -1.81 5.37
N ARG A 74 1.93 -0.76 5.90
CA ARG A 74 2.15 -0.26 7.27
C ARG A 74 1.93 -1.35 8.32
N CYS A 75 0.86 -2.13 8.19
CA CYS A 75 0.56 -3.24 9.09
C CYS A 75 1.65 -4.33 9.05
N LEU A 76 2.16 -4.68 7.87
CA LEU A 76 3.26 -5.64 7.76
C LEU A 76 4.57 -5.07 8.34
N ALA A 77 4.86 -3.79 8.12
CA ALA A 77 6.03 -3.13 8.66
C ALA A 77 5.98 -3.07 10.20
N SER A 78 4.81 -2.80 10.80
CA SER A 78 4.66 -2.71 12.25
C SER A 78 4.79 -4.04 12.99
N ILE A 79 4.54 -5.17 12.32
CA ILE A 79 4.78 -6.52 12.88
C ILE A 79 6.29 -6.80 13.00
N VAL A 80 7.11 -6.17 12.17
CA VAL A 80 8.55 -6.42 12.10
C VAL A 80 9.27 -5.54 13.12
N THR A 81 9.44 -6.02 14.35
CA THR A 81 9.91 -5.21 15.48
C THR A 81 11.38 -5.40 15.85
N GLU A 82 11.91 -6.62 15.78
CA GLU A 82 13.27 -6.94 16.26
C GLU A 82 14.36 -6.32 15.37
N TYR A 83 14.16 -6.42 14.06
CA TYR A 83 15.02 -5.82 13.04
C TYR A 83 14.13 -5.10 12.01
N PRO A 84 13.76 -3.83 12.28
CA PRO A 84 12.87 -3.09 11.41
C PRO A 84 13.50 -2.90 10.04
N VAL A 85 12.66 -2.86 9.01
CA VAL A 85 13.08 -2.59 7.63
C VAL A 85 13.38 -1.10 7.50
N ASP A 86 14.48 -0.75 6.83
CA ASP A 86 14.85 0.65 6.63
C ASP A 86 13.84 1.37 5.72
N GLU A 87 13.72 2.68 5.92
CA GLU A 87 12.79 3.54 5.18
C GLU A 87 12.98 3.46 3.67
N HIS A 88 14.22 3.42 3.18
CA HIS A 88 14.47 3.34 1.74
C HIS A 88 13.98 2.02 1.15
N THR A 89 14.19 0.90 1.85
CA THR A 89 13.65 -0.40 1.44
C THR A 89 12.12 -0.40 1.50
N LEU A 90 11.49 0.20 2.52
CA LEU A 90 10.04 0.31 2.59
C LEU A 90 9.45 1.14 1.44
N ILE A 91 10.07 2.28 1.13
CA ILE A 91 9.69 3.13 -0.01
C ILE A 91 9.84 2.35 -1.32
N ASN A 92 10.96 1.65 -1.51
CA ASN A 92 11.16 0.80 -2.69
C ASN A 92 10.07 -0.27 -2.79
N VAL A 93 9.81 -1.03 -1.73
CA VAL A 93 8.75 -2.05 -1.71
C VAL A 93 7.40 -1.43 -2.06
N PHE A 94 7.09 -0.25 -1.51
CA PHE A 94 5.85 0.46 -1.81
C PHE A 94 5.74 0.81 -3.30
N ILE A 95 6.72 1.53 -3.85
CA ILE A 95 6.73 2.03 -5.24
C ILE A 95 6.77 0.86 -6.24
N TYR A 96 7.65 -0.13 -6.05
CA TYR A 96 7.73 -1.31 -6.91
C TYR A 96 6.49 -2.21 -6.83
N GLY A 97 5.77 -2.14 -5.70
CA GLY A 97 4.54 -2.89 -5.49
C GLY A 97 3.30 -2.22 -6.08
N LEU A 98 3.33 -0.92 -6.41
CA LEU A 98 2.23 -0.25 -7.09
C LEU A 98 1.92 -0.90 -8.45
N VAL A 99 0.65 -0.83 -8.85
CA VAL A 99 0.20 -1.21 -10.20
C VAL A 99 0.80 -0.23 -11.21
N ASP A 100 1.20 -0.76 -12.37
CA ASP A 100 1.74 0.07 -13.45
C ASP A 100 0.68 1.08 -13.93
N GLY A 101 1.05 2.35 -13.98
CA GLY A 101 0.14 3.44 -14.31
C GLY A 101 0.70 4.81 -13.92
N PRO A 102 -0.10 5.88 -14.06
CA PRO A 102 0.33 7.26 -13.83
C PRO A 102 0.89 7.50 -12.43
N VAL A 103 0.23 6.96 -11.38
CA VAL A 103 0.69 7.08 -9.99
C VAL A 103 2.08 6.50 -9.83
N LYS A 104 2.31 5.25 -10.27
CA LYS A 104 3.63 4.61 -10.19
C LYS A 104 4.69 5.36 -11.00
N ALA A 105 4.33 5.85 -12.18
CA ALA A 105 5.24 6.65 -13.03
C ALA A 105 5.62 7.99 -12.38
N TYR A 106 4.69 8.64 -11.69
CA TYR A 106 4.95 9.84 -10.90
C TYR A 106 5.88 9.52 -9.72
N MET A 107 5.60 8.44 -8.98
CA MET A 107 6.42 8.02 -7.83
C MET A 107 7.88 7.72 -8.19
N PHE A 108 8.18 7.18 -9.38
CA PHE A 108 9.56 6.94 -9.82
C PHE A 108 10.34 8.20 -10.21
N ARG A 109 9.66 9.35 -10.35
CA ARG A 109 10.29 10.62 -10.72
C ARG A 109 10.60 11.50 -9.51
N GLU A 110 9.93 11.25 -8.39
CA GLU A 110 10.08 12.00 -7.16
C GLU A 110 11.01 11.27 -6.20
N ASP A 111 11.73 12.05 -5.39
CA ASP A 111 12.58 11.52 -4.33
C ASP A 111 11.84 11.60 -2.99
N PHE A 112 11.79 10.46 -2.29
CA PHE A 112 11.16 10.37 -0.97
C PHE A 112 12.18 9.93 0.08
N HIS A 113 12.10 10.55 1.26
CA HIS A 113 12.96 10.22 2.42
C HIS A 113 12.21 9.46 3.51
N THR A 114 10.88 9.38 3.43
CA THR A 114 10.05 8.61 4.37
C THR A 114 8.92 7.91 3.63
N LEU A 115 8.54 6.73 4.10
CA LEU A 115 7.41 5.97 3.58
C LEU A 115 6.11 6.78 3.64
N GLU A 116 5.89 7.51 4.73
CA GLU A 116 4.66 8.29 4.92
C GLU A 116 4.50 9.39 3.86
N LYS A 117 5.57 10.10 3.51
CA LYS A 117 5.54 11.09 2.42
C LYS A 117 5.26 10.44 1.07
N ALA A 118 5.87 9.29 0.80
CA ALA A 118 5.59 8.55 -0.43
C ALA A 118 4.12 8.12 -0.53
N ILE A 119 3.53 7.67 0.58
CA ILE A 119 2.10 7.28 0.63
C ILE A 119 1.21 8.50 0.41
N GLU A 120 1.47 9.62 1.09
CA GLU A 120 0.69 10.86 0.95
C GLU A 120 0.67 11.33 -0.51
N HIS A 121 1.84 11.41 -1.16
CA HIS A 121 1.93 11.80 -2.57
C HIS A 121 1.25 10.79 -3.50
N ALA A 122 1.36 9.49 -3.25
CA ALA A 122 0.68 8.47 -4.05
C ALA A 122 -0.85 8.58 -3.94
N GLU A 123 -1.38 8.86 -2.75
CA GLU A 123 -2.81 9.08 -2.53
C GLU A 123 -3.29 10.36 -3.21
N GLN A 124 -2.52 11.45 -3.08
CA GLN A 124 -2.81 12.72 -3.73
C GLN A 124 -2.82 12.62 -5.25
N GLU A 125 -1.85 11.91 -5.83
CA GLU A 125 -1.78 11.69 -7.29
C GLU A 125 -2.95 10.83 -7.77
N ASN A 126 -3.26 9.75 -7.04
CA ASN A 126 -4.42 8.91 -7.35
C ASN A 126 -5.73 9.71 -7.27
N PHE A 127 -5.87 10.59 -6.30
CA PHE A 127 -7.03 11.49 -6.18
C PHE A 127 -7.11 12.47 -7.35
N SER A 128 -6.00 13.11 -7.70
CA SER A 128 -5.90 14.07 -8.80
C SER A 128 -6.24 13.43 -10.15
N MET A 129 -5.77 12.20 -10.37
CA MET A 129 -6.12 11.38 -11.54
C MET A 129 -7.60 11.04 -11.62
N ARG A 130 -8.23 10.66 -10.49
CA ARG A 130 -9.67 10.36 -10.47
C ARG A 130 -10.51 11.61 -10.70
N GLN A 131 -10.09 12.76 -10.18
CA GLN A 131 -10.74 14.04 -10.45
C GLN A 131 -10.63 14.45 -11.93
N SER A 132 -9.45 14.33 -12.53
CA SER A 132 -9.26 14.69 -13.94
C SER A 132 -10.10 13.82 -14.88
N GLN A 133 -10.23 12.52 -14.58
CA GLN A 133 -11.11 11.61 -15.32
C GLN A 133 -12.60 11.95 -15.15
N ALA A 134 -13.04 12.29 -13.94
CA ALA A 134 -14.41 12.72 -13.71
C ALA A 134 -14.73 14.02 -14.47
N ASN A 135 -13.78 14.96 -14.49
CA ASN A 135 -13.94 16.23 -15.20
C ASN A 135 -13.87 16.06 -16.72
N SER A 136 -13.03 15.15 -17.24
CA SER A 136 -12.96 14.88 -18.68
C SER A 136 -14.20 14.15 -19.20
N SER A 137 -14.82 13.29 -18.39
CA SER A 137 -16.10 12.64 -18.74
C SER A 137 -17.24 13.63 -18.95
N ASN A 138 -17.17 14.82 -18.36
CA ASN A 138 -18.13 15.91 -18.55
C ASN A 138 -17.82 16.77 -19.79
N TYR A 139 -16.65 16.58 -20.42
CA TYR A 139 -16.29 17.26 -21.65
C TYR A 139 -16.94 16.56 -22.85
N ARG A 140 -18.15 16.97 -23.19
CA ARG A 140 -18.77 16.61 -24.48
C ARG A 140 -18.23 17.62 -25.51
N PRO A 141 -17.33 17.23 -26.45
CA PRO A 141 -16.89 18.15 -27.48
C PRO A 141 -18.14 18.64 -28.20
N THR A 142 -18.33 19.96 -28.24
CA THR A 142 -19.39 20.54 -29.04
C THR A 142 -19.16 20.08 -30.46
N ARG A 143 -20.14 19.37 -31.04
CA ARG A 143 -20.12 19.00 -32.46
C ARG A 143 -19.99 20.30 -33.24
N ARG A 144 -18.76 20.62 -33.68
CA ARG A 144 -18.47 21.80 -34.48
C ARG A 144 -19.46 21.80 -35.65
N LYS A 145 -20.31 22.81 -35.74
CA LYS A 145 -21.00 23.11 -37.00
C LYS A 145 -19.89 23.27 -38.03
N LYS A 146 -19.99 22.57 -39.17
CA LYS A 146 -19.11 22.76 -40.33
C LYS A 146 -19.30 24.18 -40.86
N THR A 147 -18.73 25.17 -40.20
CA THR A 147 -18.47 26.48 -40.79
C THR A 147 -17.17 26.28 -41.56
N GLY A 148 -17.23 26.41 -42.89
CA GLY A 148 -16.14 26.13 -43.83
C GLY A 148 -14.93 27.05 -43.70
N GLY A 149 -14.37 27.15 -42.50
CA GLY A 149 -13.04 27.69 -42.27
C GLY A 149 -11.97 26.61 -42.54
N PRO A 150 -10.69 27.02 -42.64
CA PRO A 150 -9.59 26.11 -42.94
C PRO A 150 -9.55 24.96 -41.94
N GLU A 151 -9.46 23.75 -42.44
CA GLU A 151 -9.35 22.54 -41.64
C GLU A 151 -8.08 22.62 -40.78
N PRO A 152 -8.21 22.60 -39.43
CA PRO A 152 -7.04 22.67 -38.56
C PRO A 152 -6.21 21.40 -38.71
N MET A 153 -4.89 21.58 -38.79
CA MET A 153 -3.92 20.53 -39.07
C MET A 153 -3.96 19.41 -38.01
N ASP A 154 -4.25 18.18 -38.43
CA ASP A 154 -4.23 16.99 -37.57
C ASP A 154 -2.78 16.63 -37.21
N LEU A 155 -2.38 16.94 -35.97
CA LEU A 155 -1.03 16.71 -35.43
C LEU A 155 -0.82 15.31 -34.84
N CYS A 156 -1.47 14.28 -35.37
CA CYS A 156 -1.33 12.91 -34.87
C CYS A 156 -1.49 11.88 -35.99
N TYR A 157 -0.42 11.57 -36.72
CA TYR A 157 -0.09 10.20 -37.14
C TYR A 157 1.36 10.17 -37.63
N ILE A 158 2.23 9.47 -36.90
CA ILE A 158 3.53 9.04 -37.46
C ILE A 158 3.23 7.78 -38.25
N GLU A 159 3.09 7.91 -39.58
CA GLU A 159 3.10 6.75 -40.47
C GLU A 159 4.55 6.26 -40.62
N ILE A 160 4.90 5.19 -39.90
CA ILE A 160 6.14 4.46 -40.15
C ILE A 160 5.97 3.69 -41.46
N LYS A 161 6.41 4.29 -42.58
CA LYS A 161 6.52 3.60 -43.87
C LYS A 161 7.61 2.52 -43.78
N ASN A 162 7.19 1.27 -43.60
CA ASN A 162 8.05 0.12 -43.81
C ASN A 162 8.12 -0.17 -45.32
N SER A 163 9.19 0.26 -45.99
CA SER A 163 9.44 -0.03 -47.39
C SER A 163 9.96 -1.46 -47.55
N ARG A 164 9.09 -2.37 -48.01
CA ARG A 164 9.54 -3.60 -48.67
C ARG A 164 9.06 -3.59 -50.11
N SER A 165 9.99 -3.18 -50.97
CA SER A 165 10.05 -3.55 -52.38
C SER A 165 9.87 -5.06 -52.52
N LEU A 166 9.13 -5.50 -53.54
CA LEU A 166 9.53 -6.54 -54.50
C LEU A 166 8.35 -6.78 -55.47
N ARG A 167 8.52 -6.33 -56.71
CA ARG A 167 7.83 -6.90 -57.88
C ARG A 167 8.87 -7.11 -58.96
N HIS A 168 9.22 -8.36 -59.22
CA HIS A 168 9.73 -8.79 -60.52
C HIS A 168 8.69 -9.72 -61.15
N LYS A 169 8.47 -9.49 -62.44
CA LYS A 169 7.73 -10.35 -63.36
C LYS A 169 8.45 -11.68 -63.54
#